data_AF-A0A751F402-F1
#
_entry.id   AF-A0A751F402-F1
#
_cell.length_a   1.000
_cell.length_b   1.000
_cell.length_c   1.000
_cell.angle_alpha   90.00
_cell.angle_beta   90.00
_cell.angle_gamma   90.00
#
_symmetry.space_group_name_H-M   'P 1'
#
loop_
_entity.id
_entity.type
_entity.pdbx_description
1 polymer ?
#
loop_
_entity_poly.entity_id
_entity_poly.type
_entity_poly.pdbx_seq_one_letter_code
_entity_poly.pdbx_strand_id
1 'polypeptide(L)'
;ILPGNKVLPLADLPVAPFFICMATVIHRGDLIRTLLSGIIVMITVLLIATQFAPYFTDMALKGGFSFAAENAQITALSVGNMFGWSISELMSLGMIGVVIVVGIVASIILVLRKRELPE
;
A
#
# COMPACT_ATOMS: atom_id res chain seq x y z
N ILE A 1 6.65 -10.89 17.16
CA ILE A 1 6.49 -9.42 17.30
C ILE A 1 7.42 -8.78 16.28
N LEU A 2 6.88 -8.04 15.31
CA LEU A 2 7.68 -7.34 14.29
C LEU A 2 8.26 -6.05 14.87
N PRO A 3 9.59 -5.83 14.84
CA PRO A 3 10.17 -4.58 15.32
C PRO A 3 9.66 -3.42 14.47
N GLY A 4 9.13 -2.37 15.11
CA GLY A 4 8.61 -1.19 14.44
C GLY A 4 7.14 -1.27 13.99
N ASN A 5 6.46 -2.42 14.10
CA ASN A 5 5.03 -2.51 13.82
C ASN A 5 4.19 -2.11 15.05
N LYS A 6 3.28 -1.14 14.88
CA LYS A 6 2.32 -0.73 15.91
C LYS A 6 0.87 -1.07 15.55
N VAL A 7 0.66 -1.66 14.38
CA VAL A 7 -0.67 -1.95 13.84
C VAL A 7 -1.10 -3.36 14.21
N LEU A 8 -2.27 -3.47 14.82
CA LEU A 8 -2.96 -4.74 15.08
C LEU A 8 -4.07 -4.92 14.03
N PRO A 9 -3.91 -5.83 13.06
CA PRO A 9 -4.83 -5.97 11.94
C PRO A 9 -6.07 -6.79 12.31
N LEU A 10 -6.70 -6.54 13.45
CA LEU A 10 -7.83 -7.36 13.92
C LEU A 10 -9.08 -7.17 13.04
N ALA A 11 -9.38 -5.92 12.69
CA ALA A 11 -10.50 -5.60 11.80
C ALA A 11 -10.26 -6.08 10.36
N ASP A 12 -9.00 -6.09 9.93
CA ASP A 12 -8.61 -6.35 8.54
C ASP A 12 -8.05 -7.77 8.32
N LEU A 13 -7.99 -8.61 9.36
CA LEU A 13 -7.53 -10.00 9.27
C LEU A 13 -8.30 -10.82 8.22
N PRO A 14 -9.63 -10.68 8.08
CA PRO A 14 -10.38 -11.39 7.03
C PRO A 14 -9.97 -11.00 5.61
N VAL A 15 -9.31 -9.84 5.44
CA VAL A 15 -8.87 -9.32 4.14
C VAL A 15 -7.46 -9.81 3.78
N ALA A 16 -6.70 -10.33 4.74
CA ALA A 16 -5.35 -10.87 4.52
C ALA A 16 -5.22 -11.86 3.34
N PRO A 17 -6.17 -12.79 3.10
CA PRO A 17 -6.10 -13.71 1.96
C PRO A 17 -6.04 -12.99 0.62
N PHE A 18 -6.72 -11.84 0.44
CA PHE A 18 -6.73 -11.10 -0.83
C PHE A 18 -5.33 -10.60 -1.22
N PHE A 19 -4.46 -10.30 -0.26
CA PHE A 19 -3.06 -9.92 -0.52
C PHE A 19 -2.20 -11.11 -0.96
N ILE A 20 -2.65 -12.35 -0.72
CA ILE A 20 -1.89 -13.58 -0.95
C ILE A 20 -2.49 -14.39 -2.12
N CYS A 21 -3.74 -14.15 -2.51
CA CYS A 21 -4.43 -14.86 -3.60
C CYS A 21 -3.67 -14.84 -4.94
N MET A 22 -2.94 -13.76 -5.25
CA MET A 22 -2.11 -13.71 -6.46
C MET A 22 -0.90 -14.65 -6.34
N ALA A 23 -0.32 -14.77 -5.14
CA ALA A 23 0.84 -15.63 -4.90
C ALA A 23 0.49 -17.12 -5.04
N THR A 24 -0.74 -17.55 -4.71
CA THR A 24 -1.14 -18.97 -4.88
C THR A 24 -1.09 -19.40 -6.34
N VAL A 25 -1.51 -18.53 -7.27
CA VAL A 25 -1.48 -18.78 -8.71
C VAL A 25 -0.05 -18.85 -9.23
N ILE A 26 0.81 -17.91 -8.81
CA ILE A 26 2.22 -17.86 -9.21
C ILE A 26 2.98 -19.11 -8.75
N HIS A 27 2.73 -19.56 -7.52
CA HIS A 27 3.38 -20.74 -6.95
C HIS A 27 2.70 -22.07 -7.35
N ARG A 28 1.74 -22.05 -8.29
CA ARG A 28 1.05 -23.23 -8.82
C ARG A 28 0.41 -24.11 -7.73
N GLY A 29 -0.11 -23.48 -6.68
CA GLY A 29 -0.76 -24.19 -5.56
C GLY A 29 0.19 -24.77 -4.51
N ASP A 30 1.50 -24.51 -4.57
CA ASP A 30 2.42 -24.88 -3.49
C ASP A 30 2.16 -24.01 -2.24
N LEU A 31 1.62 -24.64 -1.20
CA LEU A 31 1.19 -23.98 0.04
C LEU A 31 2.37 -23.37 0.81
N ILE A 32 3.51 -24.06 0.88
CA ILE A 32 4.66 -23.59 1.67
C ILE A 32 5.27 -22.35 1.01
N ARG A 33 5.47 -22.39 -0.30
CA ARG A 33 6.00 -21.25 -1.05
C ARG A 33 5.06 -20.05 -1.00
N THR A 34 3.77 -20.31 -1.12
CA THR A 34 2.75 -19.25 -1.03
C THR A 34 2.69 -18.64 0.37
N LEU A 35 2.78 -19.45 1.41
CA LEU A 35 2.79 -18.97 2.79
C LEU A 35 4.01 -18.09 3.06
N LEU A 36 5.20 -18.52 2.63
CA LEU A 36 6.43 -17.73 2.77
C LEU A 36 6.33 -16.39 2.04
N SER A 37 5.85 -16.40 0.81
CA SER A 37 5.62 -15.17 0.03
C SER A 37 4.59 -14.26 0.72
N GLY A 38 3.49 -14.84 1.22
CA GLY A 38 2.45 -14.11 1.94
C GLY A 38 2.94 -13.48 3.24
N ILE A 39 3.83 -14.15 3.98
CA ILE A 39 4.47 -13.59 5.17
C ILE A 39 5.30 -12.35 4.81
N ILE A 40 6.11 -12.42 3.75
CA ILE A 40 6.94 -11.29 3.30
C ILE A 40 6.07 -10.10 2.88
N VAL A 41 5.00 -10.36 2.13
CA VAL A 41 4.04 -9.32 1.73
C VAL A 41 3.38 -8.70 2.97
N MET A 42 2.93 -9.53 3.91
CA MET A 42 2.25 -9.05 5.12
C MET A 42 3.18 -8.22 6.03
N ILE A 43 4.44 -8.61 6.15
CA ILE A 43 5.46 -7.83 6.87
C ILE A 43 5.58 -6.44 6.27
N THR A 44 5.67 -6.36 4.95
CA THR A 44 5.83 -5.09 4.23
C THR A 44 4.60 -4.19 4.40
N VAL A 45 3.40 -4.76 4.24
CA VAL A 45 2.11 -4.06 4.41
C VAL A 45 1.98 -3.48 5.82
N LEU A 46 2.32 -4.25 6.86
CA LEU A 46 2.22 -3.82 8.26
C LEU A 46 3.18 -2.69 8.61
N LEU A 47 4.42 -2.75 8.09
CA LEU A 47 5.40 -1.68 8.31
C LEU A 47 4.97 -0.37 7.66
N ILE A 48 4.51 -0.43 6.41
CA ILE A 48 3.99 0.74 5.68
C ILE A 48 2.75 1.30 6.38
N ALA A 49 1.81 0.44 6.78
CA ALA A 49 0.59 0.87 7.48
C ALA A 49 0.92 1.53 8.84
N THR A 50 2.00 1.11 9.50
CA THR A 50 2.48 1.77 10.73
C THR A 50 3.01 3.17 10.47
N GLN A 51 3.78 3.35 9.39
CA GLN A 51 4.31 4.66 9.03
C GLN A 51 3.22 5.63 8.55
N PHE A 52 2.17 5.13 7.89
CA PHE A 52 1.06 5.96 7.40
C PHE A 52 -0.06 6.22 8.40
N ALA A 53 -0.11 5.49 9.52
CA ALA A 53 -1.12 5.67 10.56
C ALA A 53 -1.38 7.15 10.95
N PRO A 54 -0.37 8.01 11.20
CA PRO A 54 -0.63 9.42 11.53
C PRO A 54 -1.30 10.20 10.40
N TYR A 55 -0.89 10.01 9.15
CA TYR A 55 -1.48 10.68 7.99
C TYR A 55 -2.94 10.23 7.76
N PHE A 56 -3.20 8.93 7.94
CA PHE A 56 -4.55 8.38 7.82
C PHE A 56 -5.47 8.88 8.94
N THR A 57 -4.93 8.97 10.16
CA THR A 57 -5.64 9.53 11.32
C THR A 57 -6.00 11.01 11.10
N ASP A 58 -5.07 11.83 10.59
CA ASP A 58 -5.32 13.25 10.31
C ASP A 58 -6.37 13.44 9.20
N MET A 59 -6.34 12.60 8.16
CA MET A 59 -7.39 12.58 7.13
C MET A 59 -8.77 12.24 7.70
N ALA A 60 -8.85 11.27 8.62
CA ALA A 60 -10.09 10.91 9.28
C ALA A 60 -10.64 12.04 10.17
N LEU A 61 -9.78 12.73 10.93
CA LEU A 61 -10.17 13.90 11.72
C LEU A 61 -10.73 15.01 10.84
N LYS A 62 -10.06 15.32 9.73
CA LYS A 62 -10.54 16.30 8.73
C LYS A 62 -11.87 15.88 8.08
N GLY A 63 -12.10 14.58 7.96
CA GLY A 63 -13.37 14.01 7.50
C GLY A 63 -14.49 14.03 8.53
N GLY A 64 -14.27 14.57 9.74
CA GLY A 64 -15.27 14.66 10.80
C GLY A 64 -15.35 13.42 11.70
N PHE A 65 -14.36 12.53 11.64
CA PHE A 65 -14.30 11.37 12.54
C PHE A 65 -13.89 11.80 13.95
N SER A 66 -14.65 11.38 14.97
CA SER A 66 -14.33 11.64 16.37
C SER A 66 -13.81 10.37 17.03
N PHE A 67 -12.60 10.43 17.57
CA PHE A 67 -12.04 9.30 18.33
C PHE A 67 -12.64 9.25 19.74
N ALA A 68 -12.93 8.03 20.21
CA ALA A 68 -13.45 7.80 21.56
C ALA A 68 -12.37 7.86 22.65
N ALA A 69 -11.10 7.70 22.28
CA ALA A 69 -9.96 7.74 23.19
C ALA A 69 -8.95 8.80 22.74
N GLU A 70 -8.42 9.56 23.69
CA GLU A 70 -7.33 10.51 23.45
C GLU A 70 -6.09 9.74 22.96
N ASN A 71 -5.47 10.21 21.87
CA ASN A 71 -4.35 9.57 21.15
C ASN A 71 -4.65 8.24 20.43
N ALA A 72 -5.91 7.87 20.18
CA ALA A 72 -6.19 6.76 19.28
C ALA A 72 -5.73 7.07 17.85
N GLN A 73 -4.91 6.18 17.28
CA GLN A 73 -4.54 6.22 15.86
C GLN A 73 -5.34 5.16 15.11
N ILE A 74 -5.81 5.52 13.92
CA ILE A 74 -6.47 4.60 13.01
C ILE A 74 -5.63 4.42 11.76
N THR A 75 -5.67 3.21 11.22
CA THR A 75 -5.01 2.84 9.97
C THR A 75 -5.74 1.61 9.42
N ALA A 76 -5.49 1.31 8.15
CA ALA A 76 -6.07 0.15 7.47
C ALA A 76 -4.98 -0.57 6.68
N LEU A 77 -5.14 -1.90 6.50
CA LEU A 77 -4.22 -2.70 5.69
C LEU A 77 -4.16 -2.21 4.23
N SER A 78 -5.24 -1.61 3.73
CA SER A 78 -5.28 -1.02 2.39
C SER A 78 -4.28 0.12 2.19
N VAL A 79 -3.93 0.84 3.26
CA VAL A 79 -2.91 1.91 3.24
C VAL A 79 -1.49 1.33 3.15
N GLY A 80 -1.31 0.07 3.54
CA GLY A 80 -0.04 -0.66 3.41
C GLY A 80 0.36 -1.04 1.99
N ASN A 81 -0.39 -0.58 0.97
CA ASN A 81 -0.07 -0.86 -0.44
C ASN A 81 1.28 -0.24 -0.85
N MET A 82 2.20 -1.08 -1.30
CA MET A 82 3.55 -0.69 -1.74
C MET A 82 3.53 0.33 -2.89
N PHE A 83 2.57 0.21 -3.82
CA PHE A 83 2.45 1.13 -4.94
C PHE A 83 1.99 2.51 -4.47
N GLY A 84 1.01 2.55 -3.58
CA GLY A 84 0.54 3.77 -2.95
C GLY A 84 1.64 4.46 -2.14
N TRP A 85 2.36 3.71 -1.31
CA TRP A 85 3.51 4.22 -0.53
C TRP A 85 4.60 4.81 -1.43
N SER A 86 4.94 4.15 -2.53
CA SER A 86 5.98 4.65 -3.44
C SER A 86 5.59 5.99 -4.08
N ILE A 87 4.32 6.15 -4.46
CA ILE A 87 3.83 7.40 -5.06
C ILE A 87 3.76 8.52 -4.00
N SER A 88 3.32 8.22 -2.78
CA SER A 88 3.25 9.24 -1.73
C SER A 88 4.62 9.71 -1.27
N GLU A 89 5.62 8.82 -1.19
CA GLU A 89 7.01 9.19 -0.96
C GLU A 89 7.53 10.10 -2.10
N LEU A 90 7.23 9.76 -3.35
CA LEU A 90 7.58 10.63 -4.50
C LEU A 90 6.89 11.99 -4.41
N MET A 91 5.60 12.04 -4.04
CA MET A 91 4.87 13.30 -3.87
C MET A 91 5.38 14.15 -2.70
N SER A 92 5.99 13.53 -1.68
CA SER A 92 6.60 14.26 -0.55
C SER A 92 7.76 15.18 -0.98
N LEU A 93 8.37 14.93 -2.15
CA LEU A 93 9.44 15.74 -2.75
C LEU A 93 8.94 17.07 -3.37
N GLY A 94 7.66 17.41 -3.19
CA GLY A 94 7.06 18.65 -3.67
C GLY A 94 6.90 18.69 -5.20
N MET A 95 7.13 19.84 -5.82
CA MET A 95 6.93 20.02 -7.26
C MET A 95 7.77 19.06 -8.12
N ILE A 96 8.97 18.68 -7.64
CA ILE A 96 9.85 17.74 -8.34
C ILE A 96 9.18 16.36 -8.41
N GLY A 97 8.56 15.92 -7.32
CA GLY A 97 7.79 14.68 -7.25
C GLY A 97 6.65 14.63 -8.26
N VAL A 98 5.88 15.73 -8.35
CA VAL A 98 4.77 15.85 -9.31
C VAL A 98 5.26 15.76 -10.75
N VAL A 99 6.34 16.47 -11.11
CA VAL A 99 6.90 16.44 -12.47
C VAL A 99 7.40 15.05 -12.83
N ILE A 100 8.05 14.34 -11.91
CA ILE A 100 8.53 12.97 -12.13
C ILE A 100 7.37 12.01 -12.35
N VAL A 101 6.34 12.04 -11.49
CA VAL A 101 5.18 11.14 -11.60
C VAL A 101 4.44 11.40 -12.91
N VAL A 102 4.17 12.67 -13.25
CA VAL A 102 3.52 13.05 -14.52
C VAL A 102 4.37 12.64 -15.72
N GLY A 103 5.70 12.82 -15.66
CA GLY A 103 6.62 12.41 -16.71
C GLY A 103 6.63 10.89 -16.93
N ILE A 104 6.64 10.10 -15.85
CA ILE A 104 6.57 8.63 -15.93
C ILE A 104 5.24 8.21 -16.57
N VAL A 105 4.12 8.73 -16.08
CA VAL A 105 2.79 8.40 -16.63
C VAL A 105 2.69 8.79 -18.10
N ALA A 106 3.12 9.99 -18.47
CA ALA A 106 3.12 10.45 -19.86
C ALA A 106 4.01 9.58 -20.76
N SER A 107 5.19 9.18 -20.29
CA SER A 107 6.09 8.31 -21.06
C SER A 107 5.49 6.93 -21.30
N ILE A 108 4.84 6.33 -20.29
CA ILE A 108 4.14 5.06 -20.41
C ILE A 108 3.01 5.17 -21.44
N ILE A 109 2.20 6.23 -21.37
CA ILE A 109 1.11 6.47 -22.32
C ILE A 109 1.65 6.61 -23.76
N LEU A 110 2.73 7.36 -23.97
CA LEU A 110 3.32 7.55 -25.30
C LEU A 110 3.93 6.26 -25.86
N VAL A 111 4.55 5.43 -25.02
CA VAL A 111 5.09 4.12 -25.43
C VAL A 111 3.97 3.14 -25.77
N LEU A 112 2.91 3.08 -24.95
CA LEU A 112 1.75 2.23 -25.22
C LEU A 112 0.99 2.69 -26.47
N ARG A 113 0.80 4.00 -26.64
CA ARG A 113 0.19 4.56 -27.86
C ARG A 113 0.96 4.18 -29.12
N LYS A 114 2.30 4.21 -29.08
CA LYS A 114 3.15 3.77 -30.21
C LYS A 114 3.05 2.27 -30.50
N ARG A 115 2.67 1.45 -29.52
CA ARG A 115 2.53 0.00 -29.68
C ARG A 115 1.15 -0.41 -30.18
N GLU A 116 0.10 0.33 -29.83
CA GLU A 116 -1.29 -0.03 -30.14
C GLU A 116 -1.80 0.55 -31.46
N LEU A 117 -1.22 1.64 -31.97
CA LEU A 117 -1.52 2.20 -33.30
C LEU A 117 -0.27 2.09 -34.19
N PRO A 118 -0.01 0.92 -34.81
CA PRO A 118 0.91 0.87 -35.94
C PRO A 118 0.24 1.57 -37.13
N GLU A 119 0.67 2.80 -37.42
CA GLU A 119 0.43 3.42 -38.74
C GLU A 119 1.17 2.63 -39.82
#